data_AF-A0A952SRZ1-F1
#
_entry.id   AF-A0A952SRZ1-F1
#
_cell.length_a   1.000
_cell.length_b   1.000
_cell.length_c   1.000
_cell.angle_alpha   90.00
_cell.angle_beta   90.00
_cell.angle_gamma   90.00
#
_symmetry.space_group_name_H-M   'P 1'
#
loop_
_entity.id
_entity.type
_entity.pdbx_description
1 polymer ?
#
loop_
_entity_poly.entity_id
_entity_poly.type
_entity_poly.pdbx_seq_one_letter_code
_entity_poly.pdbx_strand_id
1 'polypeptide(L)' 'MRWALPGTGKRGGLRIIYFVRYRPSEFWMLTLYAKSKRENVPAHILKQLVEAFQNE' A
#
# COMPACT_ATOMS: atom_id res chain seq x y z
N MET A 1 4.35 4.59 -6.43
CA MET A 1 5.62 3.82 -6.52
C MET A 1 5.39 2.50 -7.26
N ARG A 2 6.26 2.11 -8.20
CA ARG A 2 6.18 0.80 -8.91
C ARG A 2 7.47 0.03 -8.65
N TRP A 3 7.41 -1.00 -7.81
CA TRP A 3 8.56 -1.86 -7.52
C TRP A 3 8.58 -3.05 -8.48
N ALA A 4 9.69 -3.25 -9.19
CA ALA A 4 9.90 -4.46 -9.98
C ALA A 4 10.54 -5.52 -9.08
N LEU A 5 9.93 -6.71 -8.97
CA LEU A 5 10.56 -7.81 -8.27
C LEU A 5 11.51 -8.58 -9.22
N PRO A 6 12.74 -8.92 -8.77
CA PRO A 6 13.62 -9.80 -9.52
C PRO A 6 12.93 -11.14 -9.82
N GLY A 7 13.11 -11.68 -11.02
CA GLY A 7 12.56 -12.99 -11.41
C GLY A 7 11.07 -13.02 -11.74
N THR A 8 10.39 -11.88 -11.75
CA THR A 8 8.97 -11.80 -12.11
C THR A 8 8.80 -11.05 -13.44
N GLY A 9 8.05 -11.63 -14.38
CA GLY A 9 7.87 -11.08 -15.74
C GLY A 9 7.14 -9.72 -15.77
N LYS A 10 6.73 -9.22 -16.95
CA LYS A 10 6.09 -7.89 -17.13
C LYS A 10 4.96 -7.54 -16.13
N ARG A 11 4.27 -8.52 -15.53
CA ARG A 11 3.18 -8.34 -14.54
C ARG A 11 3.60 -8.50 -13.07
N GLY A 12 4.86 -8.78 -12.80
CA GLY A 12 5.45 -9.11 -11.50
C GLY A 12 5.66 -7.95 -10.52
N GLY A 13 5.04 -6.79 -10.78
CA GLY A 13 5.24 -5.64 -9.91
C GLY A 13 4.49 -5.77 -8.59
N LEU A 14 5.04 -5.16 -7.55
CA LEU A 14 4.36 -4.98 -6.27
C LEU A 14 3.56 -3.68 -6.26
N ARG A 15 2.44 -3.67 -5.55
CA ARG A 15 1.75 -2.45 -5.16
C ARG A 15 2.01 -2.21 -3.68
N ILE A 16 2.56 -1.04 -3.40
CA ILE A 16 2.77 -0.50 -2.06
C ILE A 16 1.78 0.64 -1.89
N ILE A 17 0.94 0.56 -0.86
CA ILE A 17 0.07 1.66 -0.44
C ILE A 17 0.59 2.14 0.90
N TYR A 18 0.94 3.41 0.97
CA TYR A 18 1.53 4.04 2.15
C TYR A 18 0.86 5.39 2.39
N PHE A 19 0.92 5.83 3.64
CA PHE A 19 0.48 7.14 4.10
C PHE A 19 1.68 7.84 4.73
N VAL A 20 1.91 9.10 4.36
CA VAL A 20 2.97 9.93 4.94
C VAL A 20 2.33 11.10 5.62
N ARG A 21 2.62 11.29 6.90
CA ARG A 21 2.24 12.47 7.66
C ARG A 21 3.47 13.36 7.79
N TYR A 22 3.33 14.65 7.47
CA TYR A 22 4.45 15.58 7.51
C TYR A 22 4.77 16.05 8.94
N ARG A 23 3.77 16.07 9.83
CA ARG A 23 3.93 16.36 11.26
C ARG A 23 2.93 15.56 12.09
N PRO A 24 3.37 14.71 13.02
CA PRO A 24 4.73 14.15 13.18
C PRO A 24 5.22 13.44 11.90
N SER A 25 6.54 13.31 11.76
CA SER A 25 7.28 12.77 10.60
C SER A 25 7.07 11.26 10.40
N GLU A 26 5.82 10.84 10.28
CA GLU A 26 5.46 9.43 10.31
C GLU A 26 5.26 8.88 8.90
N PHE A 27 5.84 7.71 8.69
CA PHE A 27 5.67 6.93 7.48
C PHE A 27 4.94 5.64 7.83
N TRP A 28 3.73 5.49 7.30
CA TRP A 28 2.86 4.34 7.57
C TRP A 28 2.71 3.50 6.31
N MET A 29 3.03 2.22 6.40
CA MET A 29 2.85 1.26 5.31
C MET A 29 1.53 0.51 5.50
N LEU A 30 0.50 0.87 4.73
CA LEU A 30 -0.86 0.36 4.91
C LEU A 30 -1.02 -1.06 4.37
N THR A 31 -0.51 -1.32 3.16
CA THR A 31 -0.61 -2.66 2.55
C THR A 31 0.39 -2.89 1.42
N LEU A 32 0.72 -4.17 1.22
CA LEU A 32 1.67 -4.67 0.24
C LEU A 32 1.08 -5.88 -0.49
N TYR A 33 0.95 -5.82 -1.83
CA TYR A 33 0.48 -6.98 -2.59
C TYR A 33 1.03 -7.05 -4.01
N ALA A 34 1.13 -8.28 -4.54
CA ALA A 34 1.48 -8.50 -5.94
C ALA A 34 0.34 -8.04 -6.86
N LYS A 35 0.67 -7.31 -7.92
CA LYS A 35 -0.32 -6.84 -8.92
C LYS A 35 -1.14 -7.97 -9.55
N SER A 36 -0.59 -9.18 -9.60
CA SER A 36 -1.27 -10.37 -10.12
C SER A 36 -2.33 -10.93 -9.17
N LYS A 37 -2.26 -10.62 -7.86
CA LYS A 37 -3.15 -11.19 -6.84
C LYS A 37 -4.41 -10.35 -6.59
N ARG A 38 -4.34 -9.04 -6.85
CA ARG A 38 -5.46 -8.10 -6.67
C ARG A 38 -5.32 -6.93 -7.65
N GLU A 39 -6.39 -6.59 -8.36
CA GLU A 39 -6.40 -5.45 -9.28
C GLU A 39 -6.63 -4.13 -8.56
N ASN A 40 -7.62 -4.07 -7.67
CA ASN A 40 -7.95 -2.84 -6.94
C ASN A 40 -8.38 -3.15 -5.51
N VAL A 41 -7.94 -2.33 -4.55
CA VAL A 41 -8.39 -2.40 -3.16
C VAL A 41 -9.56 -1.42 -3.00
N PRO A 42 -10.72 -1.84 -2.49
CA PRO A 42 -11.85 -0.94 -2.29
C PRO A 42 -11.47 0.24 -1.40
N ALA A 43 -11.95 1.44 -1.76
CA ALA A 43 -11.64 2.67 -1.03
C ALA A 43 -12.09 2.61 0.44
N HIS A 44 -13.18 1.91 0.74
CA HIS A 44 -13.66 1.76 2.13
C HIS A 44 -12.63 1.03 3.01
N ILE A 45 -11.93 0.02 2.47
CA ILE A 45 -10.92 -0.74 3.21
C ILE A 45 -9.73 0.15 3.53
N LEU A 46 -9.30 0.97 2.56
CA LEU A 46 -8.22 1.94 2.78
C LEU A 46 -8.60 2.97 3.84
N LYS A 47 -9.86 3.43 3.84
CA LYS A 47 -10.37 4.37 4.85
C LYS A 47 -10.35 3.75 6.25
N GLN A 48 -10.83 2.51 6.40
CA GLN A 48 -10.79 1.79 7.67
C GLN A 48 -9.37 1.57 8.19
N LEU A 49 -8.41 1.25 7.31
CA LEU A 49 -7.00 1.12 7.71
C LEU A 49 -6.46 2.44 8.24
N VAL A 50 -6.71 3.55 7.54
CA VAL A 50 -6.26 4.88 8.01
C VAL A 50 -6.91 5.27 9.33
N GLU A 51 -8.21 5.05 9.49
CA GLU A 51 -8.92 5.33 10.76
C GLU A 51 -8.38 4.48 11.92
N ALA A 52 -8.01 3.22 11.68
CA ALA A 52 -7.42 2.36 12.70
C ALA A 52 -6.05 2.90 13.19
N PHE A 53 -5.21 3.41 12.28
CA PHE A 53 -3.90 3.98 12.63
C PHE A 53 -3.97 5.41 13.19
N GLN A 54 -5.06 6.15 12.93
CA GLN A 54 -5.24 7.50 13.47
C GLN A 54 -5.73 7.53 14.93
N ASN A 55 -6.28 6.41 15.42
CA ASN A 55 -6.82 6.29 16.78
C ASN A 55 -5.82 5.68 17.79
N GLU A 56 -4.54 5.52 17.42
CA GLU A 56 -3.41 5.35 18.35
C GLU A 56 -2.81 6.72 18.73
#